data_AF-A0A094AMI6-F1
#
_entry.id   AF-A0A094AMI6-F1
#
_cell.length_a   1.000
_cell.length_b   1.000
_cell.length_c   1.000
_cell.angle_alpha   90.00
_cell.angle_beta   90.00
_cell.angle_gamma   90.00
#
_symmetry.space_group_name_H-M   'P 1'
#
loop_
_entity.id
_entity.type
_entity.pdbx_description
1 polymer ?
#
loop_
_entity_poly.entity_id
_entity_poly.type
_entity_poly.pdbx_seq_one_letter_code
_entity_poly.pdbx_strand_id
1 'polypeptide(L)'
;MFQHRTIQIVLDFDGTITAKDTIEPLVQSAIAHIHPSLSPSELSQTPQAEAWSNCKSQYLADLSAHYEKENQEPSDGVAVTGLRKLEREQRSLDALKDVEWASVERVGESGVFKGVSREAFLEMGRAAATAGDPQGGKDRAVVVREDFPEFVRWIWQHNLQWGVVSVNWSWRWVRGVLNAALPELRSYHVMSIKANDADGTKGTIIGYPLHMLNKKRTHILTTADKLFAQKVTLFDFDSGFSSPPLLTVYIGDSPTDLSPLLHADIGIIMNSASSTSGALGVLIDKCGYRVLPVSEYKKLYCKGENEKVAILLSVNNFKEIIDSGMLQDEEWDPTAAKEAWKKAESED
;
A
#
# COMPACT_ATOMS: atom_id res chain seq x y z
N MET A 1 1.88 22.65 29.81
CA MET A 1 2.60 21.70 28.95
C MET A 1 1.52 20.88 28.27
N PHE A 2 1.17 21.21 27.03
CA PHE A 2 0.17 20.43 26.29
C PHE A 2 0.83 19.12 25.87
N GLN A 3 0.24 17.99 26.26
CA GLN A 3 0.71 16.68 25.83
C GLN A 3 0.51 16.58 24.32
N HIS A 4 1.60 16.50 23.57
CA HIS A 4 1.55 16.31 22.13
C HIS A 4 0.87 14.96 21.83
N ARG A 5 -0.09 14.99 20.92
CA ARG A 5 -0.78 13.79 20.45
C ARG A 5 0.23 12.85 19.77
N THR A 6 0.18 11.57 20.10
CA THR A 6 0.98 10.58 19.36
C THR A 6 0.33 10.34 18.01
N ILE A 7 1.11 10.40 16.93
CA ILE A 7 0.64 10.12 15.56
C ILE A 7 1.40 8.93 15.01
N GLN A 8 0.64 7.97 14.47
CA GLN A 8 1.17 6.79 13.79
C GLN A 8 0.76 6.80 12.32
N ILE A 9 1.74 6.82 11.42
CA ILE A 9 1.54 6.91 9.98
C ILE A 9 1.89 5.57 9.33
N VAL A 10 0.92 4.95 8.68
CA VAL A 10 1.13 3.74 7.89
C VAL A 10 1.05 4.09 6.41
N LEU A 11 2.02 3.63 5.65
CA LEU A 11 2.17 3.93 4.23
C LEU A 11 2.06 2.63 3.42
N ASP A 12 1.33 2.65 2.32
CA ASP A 12 1.61 1.72 1.23
C ASP A 12 2.96 2.04 0.57
N PHE A 13 3.49 1.09 -0.21
CA PHE A 13 4.76 1.24 -0.89
C PHE A 13 4.61 1.55 -2.38
N ASP A 14 4.07 0.60 -3.14
CA ASP A 14 3.95 0.68 -4.59
C ASP A 14 2.88 1.72 -4.96
N GLY A 15 3.19 2.70 -5.82
CA GLY A 15 2.26 3.77 -6.20
C GLY A 15 2.09 4.90 -5.16
N THR A 16 2.38 4.59 -3.89
CA THR A 16 2.36 5.54 -2.77
C THR A 16 3.73 6.14 -2.45
N ILE A 17 4.70 5.34 -1.99
CA ILE A 17 6.09 5.79 -1.76
C ILE A 17 6.86 5.84 -3.08
N THR A 18 6.72 4.80 -3.90
CA THR A 18 7.24 4.79 -5.27
C THR A 18 6.20 5.40 -6.21
N ALA A 19 6.66 6.01 -7.29
CA ALA A 19 5.77 6.63 -8.27
C ALA A 19 4.96 5.60 -9.08
N LYS A 20 5.40 4.33 -9.09
CA LYS A 20 4.81 3.22 -9.86
C LYS A 20 4.99 1.91 -9.10
N ASP A 21 4.24 0.90 -9.53
CA ASP A 21 4.41 -0.49 -9.12
C ASP A 21 5.85 -1.00 -9.35
N THR A 22 6.38 -1.76 -8.40
CA THR A 22 7.74 -2.30 -8.42
C THR A 22 7.83 -3.82 -8.53
N ILE A 23 6.72 -4.54 -8.75
CA ILE A 23 6.72 -5.99 -8.94
C ILE A 23 7.47 -6.36 -10.23
N GLU A 24 7.20 -5.66 -11.33
CA GLU A 24 7.91 -5.89 -12.59
C GLU A 24 9.43 -5.59 -12.44
N PRO A 25 9.87 -4.42 -11.92
CA PRO A 25 11.28 -4.19 -11.59
C PRO A 25 11.92 -5.25 -10.68
N LEU A 26 11.19 -5.75 -9.67
CA LEU A 26 11.66 -6.81 -8.77
C LEU A 26 11.96 -8.10 -9.55
N VAL A 27 11.02 -8.55 -10.40
CA VAL A 27 11.19 -9.74 -11.22
C VAL A 27 12.33 -9.57 -12.23
N GLN A 28 12.39 -8.44 -12.94
CA GLN A 28 13.46 -8.17 -13.90
C GLN A 28 14.84 -8.15 -13.23
N SER A 29 14.93 -7.57 -12.03
CA SER A 29 16.17 -7.57 -11.25
C SER A 29 16.60 -8.99 -10.86
N ALA A 30 15.65 -9.84 -10.45
CA ALA A 30 15.92 -11.24 -10.13
C ALA A 30 16.44 -12.02 -11.35
N ILE A 31 15.83 -11.85 -12.51
CA ILE A 31 16.27 -12.50 -13.76
C ILE A 31 17.68 -12.03 -14.15
N ALA A 32 17.94 -10.73 -14.08
CA ALA A 32 19.27 -10.17 -14.35
C ALA A 32 20.33 -10.67 -13.34
N HIS A 33 19.95 -10.85 -12.07
CA HIS A 33 20.84 -11.39 -11.04
C HIS A 33 21.21 -12.85 -11.30
N ILE A 34 20.26 -13.67 -11.77
CA ILE A 34 20.49 -15.07 -12.12
C ILE A 34 21.37 -15.19 -13.37
N HIS A 35 21.24 -14.24 -14.30
CA HIS A 35 21.93 -14.25 -15.60
C HIS A 35 22.80 -13.00 -15.82
N PRO A 36 23.84 -12.77 -15.00
CA PRO A 36 24.59 -11.51 -14.99
C PRO A 36 25.39 -11.23 -16.26
N SER A 37 25.59 -12.24 -17.12
CA SER A 37 26.33 -12.12 -18.38
C SER A 37 25.46 -11.79 -19.59
N LEU A 38 24.13 -11.78 -19.45
CA LEU A 38 23.21 -11.56 -20.56
C LEU A 38 22.86 -10.08 -20.71
N SER A 39 22.74 -9.64 -21.96
CA SER A 39 22.18 -8.32 -22.31
C SER A 39 20.66 -8.27 -22.06
N PRO A 40 20.05 -7.07 -21.95
CA PRO A 40 18.59 -6.95 -21.77
C PRO A 40 17.76 -7.68 -22.82
N SER A 41 18.20 -7.67 -24.09
CA SER A 41 17.52 -8.43 -25.15
C SER A 41 17.59 -9.93 -24.94
N GLU A 42 18.71 -10.45 -24.44
CA GLU A 42 18.88 -11.88 -24.14
C GLU A 42 18.13 -12.29 -22.88
N LEU A 43 18.03 -11.42 -21.87
CA LEU A 43 17.24 -11.66 -20.66
C LEU A 43 15.77 -11.97 -20.99
N SER A 44 15.20 -11.25 -21.97
CA SER A 44 13.81 -11.48 -22.42
C SER A 44 13.55 -12.87 -23.02
N GLN A 45 14.61 -13.59 -23.43
CA GLN A 45 14.54 -14.93 -24.01
C GLN A 45 14.87 -16.04 -23.00
N THR A 46 15.10 -15.68 -21.74
CA THR A 46 15.36 -16.67 -20.69
C THR A 46 14.08 -17.42 -20.32
N PRO A 47 14.17 -18.68 -19.88
CA PRO A 47 13.02 -19.42 -19.38
C PRO A 47 12.28 -18.70 -18.25
N GLN A 48 13.00 -17.96 -17.41
CA GLN A 48 12.39 -17.17 -16.33
C GLN A 48 11.57 -15.98 -16.86
N ALA A 49 12.04 -15.30 -17.90
CA ALA A 49 11.28 -14.20 -18.53
C ALA A 49 10.01 -14.72 -19.23
N GLU A 50 10.11 -15.85 -19.93
CA GLU A 50 8.95 -16.52 -20.52
C GLU A 50 7.94 -16.95 -19.42
N ALA A 51 8.44 -17.57 -18.35
CA ALA A 51 7.60 -18.00 -17.24
C ALA A 51 6.91 -16.82 -16.53
N TRP A 52 7.60 -15.69 -16.37
CA TRP A 52 7.02 -14.45 -15.86
C TRP A 52 5.90 -13.92 -16.77
N SER A 53 6.14 -13.85 -18.08
CA SER A 53 5.14 -13.43 -19.06
C SER A 53 3.89 -14.32 -19.01
N ASN A 54 4.08 -15.63 -18.85
CA ASN A 54 2.98 -16.59 -18.70
C ASN A 54 2.21 -16.39 -17.39
N CYS A 55 2.90 -16.12 -16.27
CA CYS A 55 2.25 -15.81 -14.99
C CYS A 55 1.38 -14.56 -15.09
N LYS A 56 1.92 -13.49 -15.70
CA LYS A 56 1.21 -12.22 -15.91
C LYS A 56 -0.04 -12.40 -16.79
N SER A 57 0.10 -13.15 -17.88
CA SER A 57 -1.01 -13.42 -18.81
C SER A 57 -2.14 -14.21 -18.12
N GLN A 58 -1.80 -15.22 -17.32
CA GLN A 58 -2.79 -16.00 -16.56
C GLN A 58 -3.47 -15.18 -15.47
N TYR A 59 -2.72 -14.34 -14.74
CA TYR A 59 -3.30 -13.44 -13.74
C TYR A 59 -4.33 -12.49 -14.37
N LEU A 60 -4.00 -11.89 -15.52
CA LEU A 60 -4.95 -11.02 -16.24
C LEU A 60 -6.21 -11.77 -16.69
N ALA A 61 -6.07 -13.03 -17.13
CA ALA A 61 -7.19 -13.87 -17.49
C ALA A 61 -8.10 -14.19 -16.28
N ASP A 62 -7.51 -14.56 -15.13
CA ASP A 62 -8.25 -14.83 -13.90
C ASP A 62 -8.98 -13.57 -13.38
N LEU A 63 -8.31 -12.43 -13.44
CA LEU A 63 -8.89 -11.14 -13.05
C LEU A 63 -10.07 -10.76 -13.96
N SER A 64 -9.93 -10.96 -15.28
CA SER A 64 -11.04 -10.76 -16.23
C SER A 64 -12.21 -11.67 -15.92
N ALA A 65 -11.95 -12.97 -15.72
CA ALA A 65 -12.98 -13.96 -15.42
C ALA A 65 -13.70 -13.64 -14.09
N HIS A 66 -12.96 -13.16 -13.08
CA HIS A 66 -13.54 -12.71 -11.81
C HIS A 66 -14.52 -11.56 -12.03
N TYR A 67 -14.11 -10.48 -12.71
CA TYR A 67 -14.98 -9.33 -12.94
C TYR A 67 -16.14 -9.63 -13.89
N GLU A 68 -15.96 -10.51 -14.88
CA GLU A 68 -17.06 -10.99 -15.73
C GLU A 68 -18.13 -11.70 -14.90
N LYS A 69 -17.72 -12.56 -13.95
CA LYS A 69 -18.64 -13.24 -13.03
C LYS A 69 -19.37 -12.26 -12.11
N GLU A 70 -18.65 -11.33 -11.48
CA GLU A 70 -19.23 -10.30 -10.61
C GLU A 70 -20.25 -9.41 -11.34
N ASN A 71 -19.98 -9.07 -12.60
CA ASN A 71 -20.89 -8.27 -13.43
C ASN A 71 -22.14 -9.04 -13.87
N GLN A 72 -22.11 -10.38 -13.86
CA GLN A 72 -23.23 -11.24 -14.22
C GLN A 72 -24.12 -11.61 -13.02
N GLU A 73 -23.69 -11.33 -11.78
CA GLU A 73 -24.53 -11.59 -10.62
C GLU A 73 -25.82 -10.76 -10.68
N PRO A 74 -27.00 -11.37 -10.45
CA PRO A 74 -28.27 -10.66 -10.49
C PRO A 74 -28.23 -9.43 -9.58
N SER A 75 -28.34 -8.25 -10.18
CA SER A 75 -28.62 -7.05 -9.41
C SER A 75 -30.11 -7.05 -9.11
N ASP A 76 -30.48 -7.05 -7.83
CA ASP A 76 -31.88 -7.01 -7.37
C ASP A 76 -32.63 -5.72 -7.79
N GLY A 77 -32.09 -4.93 -8.72
CA GLY A 77 -32.65 -3.66 -9.22
C GLY A 77 -32.61 -2.52 -8.21
N VAL A 78 -32.29 -2.81 -6.94
CA VAL A 78 -32.14 -1.82 -5.89
C VAL A 78 -30.78 -1.16 -6.04
N ALA A 79 -30.77 0.15 -6.27
CA ALA A 79 -29.56 0.96 -6.16
C ALA A 79 -29.06 0.87 -4.71
N VAL A 80 -28.11 -0.03 -4.45
CA VAL A 80 -27.45 -0.13 -3.15
C VAL A 80 -26.58 1.13 -3.03
N THR A 81 -26.83 1.95 -2.02
CA THR A 81 -26.03 3.16 -1.73
C THR A 81 -25.49 3.09 -0.30
N GLY A 82 -24.46 3.89 -0.02
CA GLY A 82 -23.86 3.97 1.31
C GLY A 82 -23.24 2.64 1.80
N LEU A 83 -23.37 2.36 3.10
CA LEU A 83 -22.72 1.23 3.79
C LEU A 83 -22.90 -0.13 3.14
N ARG A 84 -24.11 -0.47 2.68
CA ARG A 84 -24.35 -1.77 2.02
C ARG A 84 -23.58 -1.92 0.71
N LYS A 85 -23.32 -0.81 0.02
CA LYS A 85 -22.51 -0.81 -1.21
C LYS A 85 -21.04 -0.94 -0.87
N LEU A 86 -20.55 -0.24 0.16
CA LEU A 86 -19.21 -0.48 0.71
C LEU A 86 -19.03 -1.96 1.06
N GLU A 87 -19.94 -2.55 1.83
CA GLU A 87 -19.84 -3.97 2.24
C GLU A 87 -19.84 -4.92 1.04
N ARG A 88 -20.55 -4.58 -0.04
CA ARG A 88 -20.51 -5.33 -1.29
C ARG A 88 -19.15 -5.21 -1.98
N GLU A 89 -18.67 -3.99 -2.18
CA GLU A 89 -17.39 -3.73 -2.84
C GLU A 89 -16.22 -4.32 -2.03
N GLN A 90 -16.25 -4.19 -0.70
CA GLN A 90 -15.30 -4.78 0.23
C GLN A 90 -15.29 -6.32 0.14
N ARG A 91 -16.46 -6.95 0.01
CA ARG A 91 -16.59 -8.39 -0.23
C ARG A 91 -16.06 -8.79 -1.60
N SER A 92 -16.31 -7.99 -2.64
CA SER A 92 -15.80 -8.23 -4.00
C SER A 92 -14.27 -8.20 -4.01
N LEU A 93 -13.66 -7.19 -3.38
CA LEU A 93 -12.20 -7.10 -3.21
C LEU A 93 -11.63 -8.25 -2.37
N ASP A 94 -12.36 -8.72 -1.36
CA ASP A 94 -11.95 -9.89 -0.59
C ASP A 94 -12.11 -11.20 -1.37
N ALA A 95 -13.05 -11.27 -2.31
CA ALA A 95 -13.24 -12.40 -3.20
C ALA A 95 -12.12 -12.54 -4.24
N LEU A 96 -11.36 -11.46 -4.51
CA LEU A 96 -10.11 -11.53 -5.28
C LEU A 96 -9.02 -12.37 -4.60
N LYS A 97 -9.17 -12.72 -3.32
CA LYS A 97 -8.17 -13.50 -2.58
C LYS A 97 -7.72 -14.76 -3.33
N ASP A 98 -8.65 -15.49 -3.93
CA ASP A 98 -8.33 -16.73 -4.64
C ASP A 98 -7.55 -16.45 -5.93
N VAL A 99 -7.86 -15.35 -6.62
CA VAL A 99 -7.13 -14.87 -7.81
C VAL A 99 -5.71 -14.44 -7.45
N GLU A 100 -5.56 -13.63 -6.41
CA GLU A 100 -4.25 -13.17 -5.92
C GLU A 100 -3.40 -14.33 -5.42
N TRP A 101 -4.01 -15.28 -4.71
CA TRP A 101 -3.34 -16.48 -4.23
C TRP A 101 -2.83 -17.35 -5.38
N ALA A 102 -3.68 -17.62 -6.38
CA ALA A 102 -3.28 -18.39 -7.57
C ALA A 102 -2.14 -17.70 -8.35
N SER A 103 -2.16 -16.37 -8.41
CA SER A 103 -1.06 -15.58 -8.99
C SER A 103 0.27 -15.83 -8.27
N VAL A 104 0.24 -15.74 -6.93
CA VAL A 104 1.39 -15.98 -6.08
C VAL A 104 1.90 -17.41 -6.18
N GLU A 105 1.01 -18.41 -6.17
CA GLU A 105 1.39 -19.81 -6.34
C GLU A 105 2.06 -20.06 -7.68
N ARG A 106 1.51 -19.54 -8.79
CA ARG A 106 2.11 -19.66 -10.12
C ARG A 106 3.50 -19.05 -10.20
N VAL A 107 3.70 -17.86 -9.62
CA VAL A 107 5.04 -17.25 -9.55
C VAL A 107 5.99 -18.14 -8.76
N GLY A 108 5.52 -18.74 -7.66
CA GLY A 108 6.29 -19.72 -6.89
C GLY A 108 6.70 -20.94 -7.70
N GLU A 109 5.74 -21.58 -8.37
CA GLU A 109 5.93 -22.77 -9.19
C GLU A 109 6.80 -22.52 -10.42
N SER A 110 6.73 -21.30 -10.98
CA SER A 110 7.54 -20.89 -12.13
C SER A 110 9.04 -20.87 -11.84
N GLY A 111 9.42 -20.72 -10.57
CA GLY A 111 10.82 -20.61 -10.17
C GLY A 111 11.50 -19.32 -10.60
N VAL A 112 10.76 -18.26 -10.93
CA VAL A 112 11.32 -16.93 -11.32
C VAL A 112 12.34 -16.41 -10.31
N PHE A 113 12.12 -16.65 -9.01
CA PHE A 113 13.03 -16.22 -7.94
C PHE A 113 14.05 -17.29 -7.52
N LYS A 114 14.05 -18.47 -8.15
CA LYS A 114 14.91 -19.57 -7.73
C LYS A 114 16.38 -19.23 -7.99
N GLY A 115 17.21 -19.37 -6.96
CA GLY A 115 18.63 -19.03 -6.98
C GLY A 115 18.96 -17.63 -6.44
N VAL A 116 17.96 -16.81 -6.12
CA VAL A 116 18.19 -15.47 -5.54
C VAL A 116 18.34 -15.58 -4.02
N SER A 117 19.44 -15.08 -3.47
CA SER A 117 19.64 -15.07 -2.02
C SER A 117 18.79 -14.00 -1.33
N ARG A 118 18.59 -14.14 -0.01
CA ARG A 118 17.87 -13.14 0.80
C ARG A 118 18.55 -11.77 0.73
N GLU A 119 19.87 -11.75 0.81
CA GLU A 119 20.68 -10.54 0.73
C GLU A 119 20.62 -9.92 -0.66
N ALA A 120 20.53 -10.74 -1.72
CA ALA A 120 20.40 -10.25 -3.08
C ALA A 120 19.11 -9.45 -3.29
N PHE A 121 17.96 -9.84 -2.71
CA PHE A 121 16.74 -9.03 -2.81
C PHE A 121 16.91 -7.61 -2.26
N LEU A 122 17.63 -7.46 -1.14
CA LEU A 122 17.91 -6.16 -0.55
C LEU A 122 18.82 -5.33 -1.46
N GLU A 123 19.87 -5.93 -1.99
CA GLU A 123 20.81 -5.22 -2.85
C GLU A 123 20.17 -4.85 -4.21
N MET A 124 19.35 -5.74 -4.78
CA MET A 124 18.60 -5.46 -5.99
C MET A 124 17.65 -4.28 -5.82
N GLY A 125 16.91 -4.19 -4.70
CA GLY A 125 16.04 -3.04 -4.43
C GLY A 125 16.83 -1.74 -4.30
N ARG A 126 18.01 -1.79 -3.67
CA ARG A 126 18.92 -0.64 -3.58
C ARG A 126 19.44 -0.22 -4.96
N ALA A 127 19.88 -1.18 -5.77
CA ALA A 127 20.39 -0.94 -7.11
C ALA A 127 19.30 -0.36 -8.01
N ALA A 128 18.08 -0.90 -7.99
CA ALA A 128 16.97 -0.44 -8.80
C ALA A 128 16.55 1.02 -8.52
N ALA A 129 16.76 1.49 -7.28
CA ALA A 129 16.47 2.86 -6.86
C ALA A 129 17.63 3.84 -7.08
N THR A 130 18.84 3.35 -7.39
CA THR A 130 20.06 4.18 -7.54
C THR A 130 20.63 4.18 -8.95
N ALA A 131 20.54 3.06 -9.66
CA ALA A 131 21.01 2.93 -11.04
C ALA A 131 20.15 3.78 -11.98
N GLY A 132 20.80 4.64 -12.76
CA GLY A 132 20.21 5.21 -13.98
C GLY A 132 20.19 4.15 -15.09
N ASP A 133 19.29 4.30 -16.05
CA ASP A 133 19.17 3.42 -17.21
C ASP A 133 20.53 3.23 -17.93
N PRO A 134 21.01 1.99 -18.12
CA PRO A 134 22.23 1.69 -18.87
C PRO A 134 22.24 2.22 -20.31
N GLN A 135 21.06 2.52 -20.90
CA GLN A 135 20.93 3.04 -22.27
C GLN A 135 20.97 4.57 -22.38
N GLY A 136 21.36 5.28 -21.32
CA GLY A 136 21.52 6.73 -21.36
C GLY A 136 20.22 7.51 -21.12
N GLY A 137 19.13 6.84 -20.74
CA GLY A 137 17.99 7.46 -20.08
C GLY A 137 18.34 7.89 -18.65
N LYS A 138 17.73 8.98 -18.17
CA LYS A 138 17.78 9.36 -16.75
C LYS A 138 16.82 8.53 -15.88
N ASP A 139 16.19 7.51 -16.45
CA ASP A 139 15.07 6.83 -15.81
C ASP A 139 15.55 5.64 -14.99
N ARG A 140 15.35 5.74 -13.68
CA ARG A 140 15.61 4.65 -12.74
C ARG A 140 14.52 3.59 -12.90
N ALA A 141 14.86 2.32 -12.72
CA ALA A 141 13.88 1.24 -12.72
C ALA A 141 12.83 1.40 -11.60
N VAL A 142 13.25 1.95 -10.46
CA VAL A 142 12.36 2.34 -9.35
C VAL A 142 12.56 3.81 -9.04
N VAL A 143 11.48 4.58 -9.12
CA VAL A 143 11.45 5.99 -8.76
C VAL A 143 10.69 6.16 -7.45
N VAL A 144 11.41 6.53 -6.39
CA VAL A 144 10.79 7.02 -5.14
C VAL A 144 10.34 8.46 -5.36
N ARG A 145 9.15 8.82 -4.86
CA ARG A 145 8.62 10.20 -4.98
C ARG A 145 9.60 11.20 -4.37
N GLU A 146 9.82 12.31 -5.06
CA GLU A 146 10.94 13.23 -4.82
C GLU A 146 10.93 13.86 -3.41
N ASP A 147 9.74 14.05 -2.87
CA ASP A 147 9.45 14.71 -1.61
C ASP A 147 9.27 13.73 -0.44
N PHE A 148 9.25 12.41 -0.70
CA PHE A 148 9.17 11.40 0.34
C PHE A 148 10.33 11.50 1.36
N PRO A 149 11.61 11.72 0.97
CA PRO A 149 12.68 11.93 1.94
C PRO A 149 12.48 13.16 2.83
N GLU A 150 11.87 14.22 2.30
CA GLU A 150 11.54 15.42 3.09
C GLU A 150 10.43 15.12 4.10
N PHE A 151 9.41 14.39 3.67
CA PHE A 151 8.33 13.94 4.55
C PHE A 151 8.82 13.05 5.69
N VAL A 152 9.73 12.11 5.43
CA VAL A 152 10.31 11.28 6.50
C VAL A 152 11.18 12.09 7.46
N ARG A 153 11.96 13.07 6.97
CA ARG A 153 12.70 14.00 7.83
C ARG A 153 11.75 14.82 8.70
N TRP A 154 10.63 15.27 8.14
CA TRP A 154 9.60 15.99 8.86
C TRP A 154 8.96 15.14 9.97
N ILE A 155 8.62 13.88 9.69
CA ILE A 155 8.13 12.89 10.67
C ILE A 155 9.09 12.77 11.86
N TRP A 156 10.41 12.69 11.62
CA TRP A 156 11.41 12.59 12.68
C TRP A 156 11.52 13.86 13.52
N GLN A 157 11.52 15.03 12.88
CA GLN A 157 11.57 16.31 13.56
C GLN A 157 10.38 16.50 14.53
N HIS A 158 9.26 15.84 14.25
CA HIS A 158 8.04 15.90 15.06
C HIS A 158 7.85 14.67 15.96
N ASN A 159 8.84 13.77 16.04
CA ASN A 159 8.80 12.53 16.83
C ASN A 159 7.58 11.64 16.51
N LEU A 160 7.14 11.58 15.25
CA LEU A 160 6.03 10.75 14.83
C LEU A 160 6.50 9.32 14.51
N GLN A 161 5.60 8.36 14.69
CA GLN A 161 5.88 6.95 14.36
C GLN A 161 5.40 6.65 12.95
N TRP A 162 6.14 5.80 12.24
CA TRP A 162 5.72 5.40 10.90
C TRP A 162 6.21 4.01 10.49
N GLY A 163 5.50 3.42 9.52
CA GLY A 163 5.85 2.13 8.94
C GLY A 163 5.20 1.90 7.59
N VAL A 164 5.57 0.77 6.98
CA VAL A 164 5.13 0.38 5.63
C VAL A 164 4.32 -0.91 5.71
N VAL A 165 3.18 -0.93 5.02
CA VAL A 165 2.37 -2.13 4.79
C VAL A 165 2.18 -2.28 3.29
N SER A 166 2.62 -3.40 2.70
CA SER A 166 2.60 -3.58 1.25
C SER A 166 2.26 -5.01 0.85
N VAL A 167 1.59 -5.15 -0.30
CA VAL A 167 1.38 -6.45 -0.96
C VAL A 167 2.63 -6.95 -1.70
N ASN A 168 3.69 -6.13 -1.78
CA ASN A 168 4.92 -6.47 -2.48
C ASN A 168 5.47 -7.84 -2.05
N TRP A 169 6.05 -8.56 -3.01
CA TRP A 169 6.50 -9.93 -2.82
C TRP A 169 7.82 -10.05 -2.05
N SER A 170 8.49 -8.95 -1.72
CA SER A 170 9.73 -8.99 -0.93
C SER A 170 9.91 -7.75 -0.04
N TRP A 171 9.73 -7.91 1.26
CA TRP A 171 10.03 -6.85 2.23
C TRP A 171 11.52 -6.45 2.20
N ARG A 172 12.42 -7.36 1.80
CA ARG A 172 13.85 -7.07 1.63
C ARG A 172 14.09 -6.15 0.45
N TRP A 173 13.39 -6.36 -0.66
CA TRP A 173 13.39 -5.45 -1.80
C TRP A 173 12.90 -4.06 -1.39
N VAL A 174 11.75 -3.98 -0.72
CA VAL A 174 11.19 -2.73 -0.17
C VAL A 174 12.22 -2.04 0.72
N ARG A 175 12.85 -2.78 1.65
CA ARG A 175 13.92 -2.27 2.50
C ARG A 175 15.11 -1.76 1.69
N GLY A 176 15.50 -2.46 0.63
CA GLY A 176 16.56 -2.07 -0.29
C GLY A 176 16.32 -0.71 -0.93
N VAL A 177 15.13 -0.52 -1.50
CA VAL A 177 14.69 0.76 -2.11
C VAL A 177 14.69 1.88 -1.07
N LEU A 178 14.12 1.65 0.11
CA LEU A 178 14.06 2.65 1.18
C LEU A 178 15.46 3.01 1.71
N ASN A 179 16.37 2.04 1.84
CA ASN A 179 17.77 2.27 2.24
C ASN A 179 18.56 3.11 1.21
N ALA A 180 18.12 3.15 -0.05
CA ALA A 180 18.69 4.00 -1.08
C ALA A 180 18.13 5.43 -1.02
N ALA A 181 16.81 5.57 -0.86
CA ALA A 181 16.13 6.86 -0.80
C ALA A 181 16.38 7.62 0.51
N LEU A 182 16.62 6.89 1.60
CA LEU A 182 16.78 7.41 2.95
C LEU A 182 18.14 6.96 3.52
N PRO A 183 19.27 7.49 3.04
CA PRO A 183 20.59 7.09 3.52
C PRO A 183 20.79 7.36 5.02
N GLU A 184 20.09 8.38 5.55
CA GLU A 184 20.07 8.77 6.96
C GLU A 184 19.42 7.69 7.87
N LEU A 185 18.57 6.81 7.33
CA LEU A 185 17.93 5.71 8.08
C LEU A 185 18.90 4.61 8.55
N ARG A 186 20.13 4.57 8.01
CA ARG A 186 21.04 3.43 8.24
C ARG A 186 21.52 3.28 9.68
N SER A 187 21.32 4.29 10.52
CA SER A 187 22.06 4.39 11.78
C SER A 187 21.22 4.30 13.05
N TYR A 188 19.90 4.55 13.05
CA TYR A 188 19.18 4.76 14.32
C TYR A 188 17.73 4.25 14.45
N HIS A 189 17.04 3.81 13.37
CA HIS A 189 15.61 3.46 13.48
C HIS A 189 15.25 2.11 12.85
N VAL A 190 14.63 1.24 13.66
CA VAL A 190 13.96 0.02 13.20
C VAL A 190 12.62 0.42 12.58
N MET A 191 12.65 0.78 11.30
CA MET A 191 11.43 0.98 10.51
C MET A 191 10.65 -0.33 10.38
N SER A 192 9.38 -0.32 10.78
CA SER A 192 8.46 -1.46 10.63
C SER A 192 8.03 -1.58 9.16
N ILE A 193 8.39 -2.70 8.52
CA ILE A 193 7.94 -3.05 7.16
C ILE A 193 7.19 -4.36 7.26
N LYS A 194 5.93 -4.36 6.86
CA LYS A 194 5.12 -5.57 6.69
C LYS A 194 4.80 -5.74 5.22
N ALA A 195 5.50 -6.67 4.60
CA ALA A 195 5.23 -7.12 3.24
C ALA A 195 5.46 -8.63 3.16
N ASN A 196 5.10 -9.24 2.04
CA ASN A 196 5.47 -10.63 1.78
C ASN A 196 6.98 -10.76 1.63
N ASP A 197 7.47 -11.99 1.51
CA ASP A 197 8.88 -12.29 1.33
C ASP A 197 9.06 -13.32 0.22
N ALA A 198 10.17 -13.26 -0.50
CA ALA A 198 10.47 -14.23 -1.54
C ALA A 198 11.54 -15.20 -1.02
N ASP A 199 11.25 -16.50 -1.08
CA ASP A 199 12.21 -17.55 -0.77
C ASP A 199 12.87 -18.06 -2.05
N GLY A 200 14.00 -17.46 -2.41
CA GLY A 200 14.73 -17.88 -3.60
C GLY A 200 15.36 -19.27 -3.53
N THR A 201 15.33 -19.98 -2.40
CA THR A 201 15.73 -21.39 -2.37
C THR A 201 14.68 -22.29 -3.04
N LYS A 202 13.41 -21.96 -2.85
CA LYS A 202 12.26 -22.68 -3.39
C LYS A 202 11.62 -21.99 -4.60
N GLY A 203 11.89 -20.70 -4.79
CA GLY A 203 11.21 -19.83 -5.76
C GLY A 203 9.87 -19.28 -5.27
N THR A 204 9.38 -19.71 -4.10
CA THR A 204 8.05 -19.40 -3.57
C THR A 204 7.98 -18.02 -2.91
N ILE A 205 6.84 -17.35 -3.02
CA ILE A 205 6.53 -16.19 -2.18
C ILE A 205 5.94 -16.72 -0.87
N ILE A 206 6.61 -16.40 0.23
CA ILE A 206 6.16 -16.68 1.59
C ILE A 206 5.49 -15.41 2.14
N GLY A 207 4.42 -15.61 2.89
CA GLY A 207 3.72 -14.48 3.46
C GLY A 207 4.44 -13.87 4.67
N TYR A 208 4.06 -12.64 5.03
CA TYR A 208 4.46 -12.06 6.31
C TYR A 208 3.98 -12.97 7.46
N PRO A 209 4.69 -13.15 8.59
CA PRO A 209 4.26 -14.03 9.67
C PRO A 209 3.03 -13.53 10.47
N LEU A 210 1.94 -13.18 9.78
CA LEU A 210 0.59 -12.92 10.29
C LEU A 210 0.00 -14.13 11.04
N HIS A 211 0.55 -15.33 10.80
CA HIS A 211 0.10 -16.60 11.40
C HIS A 211 0.12 -16.63 12.93
N MET A 212 0.91 -15.75 13.57
CA MET A 212 0.93 -15.60 15.03
C MET A 212 -0.44 -15.16 15.58
N LEU A 213 -1.28 -14.55 14.74
CA LEU A 213 -2.59 -14.01 15.12
C LEU A 213 -3.73 -14.54 14.23
N ASN A 214 -3.45 -14.98 12.99
CA ASN A 214 -4.44 -15.62 12.12
C ASN A 214 -3.82 -16.69 11.20
N LYS A 215 -4.04 -17.97 11.52
CA LYS A 215 -3.52 -19.10 10.73
C LYS A 215 -4.09 -19.21 9.30
N LYS A 216 -5.17 -18.47 8.98
CA LYS A 216 -5.84 -18.50 7.66
C LYS A 216 -5.39 -17.40 6.70
N ARG A 217 -4.62 -16.42 7.18
CA ARG A 217 -4.07 -15.30 6.39
C ARG A 217 -2.59 -15.22 6.70
N THR A 218 -1.78 -15.88 5.89
CA THR A 218 -0.31 -15.82 5.98
C THR A 218 0.26 -14.77 5.05
N HIS A 219 -0.40 -14.42 3.95
CA HIS A 219 0.13 -13.48 2.97
C HIS A 219 -0.65 -12.17 2.99
N ILE A 220 0.01 -11.09 2.59
CA ILE A 220 -0.59 -9.77 2.41
C ILE A 220 -0.95 -9.62 0.95
N LEU A 221 -2.19 -9.93 0.57
CA LEU A 221 -2.62 -9.96 -0.84
C LEU A 221 -3.83 -9.06 -1.08
N THR A 222 -4.80 -9.08 -0.18
CA THR A 222 -6.03 -8.30 -0.33
C THR A 222 -6.05 -7.09 0.60
N THR A 223 -7.06 -6.26 0.41
CA THR A 223 -7.31 -5.12 1.28
C THR A 223 -7.58 -5.50 2.73
N ALA A 224 -8.23 -6.64 2.99
CA ALA A 224 -8.38 -7.15 4.35
C ALA A 224 -7.06 -7.64 4.95
N ASP A 225 -6.13 -8.17 4.15
CA ASP A 225 -4.80 -8.52 4.65
C ASP A 225 -3.99 -7.28 5.00
N LYS A 226 -4.05 -6.22 4.17
CA LYS A 226 -3.42 -4.93 4.47
C LYS A 226 -4.01 -4.30 5.74
N LEU A 227 -5.33 -4.35 5.93
CA LEU A 227 -5.97 -3.86 7.17
C LEU A 227 -5.48 -4.63 8.39
N PHE A 228 -5.36 -5.95 8.26
CA PHE A 228 -4.84 -6.77 9.34
C PHE A 228 -3.38 -6.43 9.64
N ALA A 229 -2.52 -6.31 8.62
CA ALA A 229 -1.13 -5.90 8.76
C ALA A 229 -1.01 -4.50 9.39
N GLN A 230 -1.83 -3.53 8.98
CA GLN A 230 -1.93 -2.20 9.59
C GLN A 230 -2.19 -2.29 11.09
N LYS A 231 -3.19 -3.07 11.53
CA LYS A 231 -3.49 -3.25 12.96
C LYS A 231 -2.31 -3.81 13.74
N VAL A 232 -1.57 -4.78 13.17
CA VAL A 232 -0.35 -5.29 13.79
C VAL A 232 0.74 -4.20 13.82
N THR A 233 0.85 -3.37 12.78
CA THR A 233 1.85 -2.29 12.72
C THR A 233 1.60 -1.25 13.80
N LEU A 234 0.34 -0.84 13.97
CA LEU A 234 -0.08 0.10 15.01
C LEU A 234 0.13 -0.46 16.41
N PHE A 235 -0.10 -1.77 16.60
CA PHE A 235 0.20 -2.44 17.87
C PHE A 235 1.71 -2.46 18.19
N ASP A 236 2.57 -2.74 17.20
CA ASP A 236 4.03 -2.73 17.38
C ASP A 236 4.57 -1.34 17.77
N PHE A 237 3.83 -0.28 17.42
CA PHE A 237 4.16 1.09 17.79
C PHE A 237 3.70 1.49 19.20
N ASP A 238 2.70 0.79 19.75
CA ASP A 238 2.12 1.14 21.04
C ASP A 238 3.02 0.68 22.21
N SER A 239 3.45 1.65 23.02
CA SER A 239 4.33 1.41 24.19
C SER A 239 3.54 1.24 25.49
N GLY A 240 2.19 1.20 25.43
CA GLY A 240 1.33 0.85 26.56
C GLY A 240 0.78 2.00 27.39
N PHE A 241 0.97 3.27 26.99
CA PHE A 241 0.29 4.44 27.56
C PHE A 241 0.25 5.52 26.45
N SER A 242 -0.84 6.23 26.20
CA SER A 242 -1.14 7.46 26.95
C SER A 242 -2.44 8.10 26.42
N SER A 243 -3.18 8.76 27.31
CA SER A 243 -4.06 9.86 26.93
C SER A 243 -3.19 11.06 26.52
N PRO A 244 -3.51 11.83 25.47
CA PRO A 244 -4.71 11.78 24.62
C PRO A 244 -4.70 10.64 23.57
N PRO A 245 -5.85 10.31 22.96
CA PRO A 245 -5.97 9.21 21.99
C PRO A 245 -4.97 9.35 20.83
N LEU A 246 -4.33 8.23 20.53
CA LEU A 246 -3.48 8.04 19.36
C LEU A 246 -4.24 8.46 18.08
N LEU A 247 -3.56 9.21 17.21
CA LEU A 247 -4.07 9.53 15.88
C LEU A 247 -3.42 8.61 14.84
N THR A 248 -4.24 7.86 14.11
CA THR A 248 -3.78 6.94 13.07
C THR A 248 -4.01 7.52 11.68
N VAL A 249 -2.96 7.49 10.85
CA VAL A 249 -3.01 7.94 9.46
C VAL A 249 -2.65 6.78 8.56
N TYR A 250 -3.42 6.54 7.50
CA TYR A 250 -3.05 5.61 6.44
C TYR A 250 -2.97 6.35 5.11
N ILE A 251 -1.91 6.09 4.34
CA ILE A 251 -1.73 6.65 2.99
C ILE A 251 -1.58 5.51 1.99
N GLY A 252 -2.39 5.51 0.94
CA GLY A 252 -2.40 4.50 -0.11
C GLY A 252 -2.95 5.04 -1.43
N ASP A 253 -2.81 4.30 -2.53
CA ASP A 253 -3.26 4.74 -3.87
C ASP A 253 -4.17 3.74 -4.59
N SER A 254 -4.29 2.51 -4.07
CA SER A 254 -4.91 1.40 -4.79
C SER A 254 -6.16 0.84 -4.11
N PRO A 255 -7.00 0.04 -4.82
CA PRO A 255 -8.10 -0.69 -4.19
C PRO A 255 -7.70 -1.56 -3.01
N THR A 256 -6.45 -2.06 -2.97
CA THR A 256 -5.94 -2.83 -1.84
C THR A 256 -5.83 -1.98 -0.56
N ASP A 257 -5.86 -0.66 -0.67
CA ASP A 257 -5.78 0.28 0.45
C ASP A 257 -7.14 0.71 0.99
N LEU A 258 -8.25 0.32 0.35
CA LEU A 258 -9.59 0.79 0.74
C LEU A 258 -9.91 0.54 2.22
N SER A 259 -9.81 -0.71 2.68
CA SER A 259 -10.08 -1.04 4.08
C SER A 259 -9.15 -0.29 5.05
N PRO A 260 -7.82 -0.30 4.87
CA PRO A 260 -6.92 0.48 5.72
C PRO A 260 -7.24 1.98 5.78
N LEU A 261 -7.53 2.61 4.63
CA LEU A 261 -7.90 4.02 4.52
C LEU A 261 -9.15 4.34 5.34
N LEU A 262 -10.19 3.50 5.23
CA LEU A 262 -11.45 3.72 5.96
C LEU A 262 -11.30 3.45 7.47
N HIS A 263 -10.36 2.60 7.88
CA HIS A 263 -10.17 2.26 9.29
C HIS A 263 -9.26 3.23 10.04
N ALA A 264 -8.27 3.86 9.39
CA ALA A 264 -7.43 4.90 9.99
C ALA A 264 -8.21 6.18 10.29
N ASP A 265 -7.91 6.89 11.38
CA ASP A 265 -8.60 8.15 11.73
C ASP A 265 -8.55 9.17 10.60
N ILE A 266 -7.44 9.19 9.86
CA ILE A 266 -7.28 9.94 8.62
C ILE A 266 -6.83 8.97 7.52
N GLY A 267 -7.69 8.75 6.53
CA GLY A 267 -7.31 8.07 5.29
C GLY A 267 -6.93 9.11 4.22
N ILE A 268 -5.74 8.97 3.64
CA ILE A 268 -5.20 9.86 2.60
C ILE A 268 -4.91 9.06 1.33
N ILE A 269 -5.49 9.49 0.22
CA ILE A 269 -5.25 8.91 -1.10
C ILE A 269 -4.07 9.63 -1.73
N MET A 270 -3.02 8.88 -2.07
CA MET A 270 -1.95 9.38 -2.92
C MET A 270 -2.40 9.29 -4.37
N ASN A 271 -2.58 10.44 -5.02
CA ASN A 271 -2.99 10.46 -6.42
C ASN A 271 -1.85 9.98 -7.31
N SER A 272 -2.22 9.21 -8.34
CA SER A 272 -1.35 8.94 -9.48
C SER A 272 -1.16 10.23 -10.28
N ALA A 273 0.00 10.37 -10.93
CA ALA A 273 0.26 11.47 -11.85
C ALA A 273 -0.62 11.42 -13.13
N SER A 274 -1.40 10.35 -13.35
CA SER A 274 -2.36 10.26 -14.46
C SER A 274 -3.60 11.11 -14.22
N SER A 275 -4.05 11.85 -15.24
CA SER A 275 -5.27 12.67 -15.21
C SER A 275 -6.59 11.89 -15.16
N THR A 276 -6.54 10.55 -15.20
CA THR A 276 -7.71 9.67 -15.08
C THR A 276 -7.86 9.17 -13.65
N SER A 277 -9.09 9.18 -13.12
CA SER A 277 -9.41 8.55 -11.83
C SER A 277 -8.95 7.09 -11.84
N GLY A 278 -7.99 6.76 -10.96
CA GLY A 278 -7.51 5.38 -10.79
C GLY A 278 -8.63 4.47 -10.29
N ALA A 279 -8.38 3.15 -10.29
CA ALA A 279 -9.36 2.15 -9.85
C ALA A 279 -9.91 2.43 -8.45
N LEU A 280 -9.07 2.93 -7.53
CA LEU A 280 -9.48 3.35 -6.19
C LEU A 280 -10.46 4.54 -6.23
N GLY A 281 -10.23 5.55 -7.07
CA GLY A 281 -11.15 6.69 -7.22
C GLY A 281 -12.53 6.26 -7.71
N VAL A 282 -12.58 5.39 -8.73
CA VAL A 282 -13.84 4.83 -9.24
C VAL A 282 -14.58 4.03 -8.15
N LEU A 283 -13.84 3.27 -7.35
CA LEU A 283 -14.37 2.46 -6.25
C LEU A 283 -14.94 3.34 -5.13
N ILE A 284 -14.24 4.41 -4.77
CA ILE A 284 -14.66 5.41 -3.77
C ILE A 284 -15.93 6.13 -4.23
N ASP A 285 -15.96 6.60 -5.48
CA ASP A 285 -17.14 7.25 -6.08
C ASP A 285 -18.33 6.29 -6.08
N LYS A 286 -18.10 5.03 -6.44
CA LYS A 286 -19.11 3.97 -6.38
C LYS A 286 -19.64 3.80 -4.95
N CYS A 287 -18.78 3.77 -3.94
CA CYS A 287 -19.19 3.64 -2.54
C CYS A 287 -19.89 4.89 -1.99
N GLY A 288 -19.88 5.99 -2.74
CA GLY A 288 -20.51 7.25 -2.36
C GLY A 288 -19.68 8.06 -1.37
N TYR A 289 -18.38 7.78 -1.26
CA TYR A 289 -17.45 8.54 -0.42
C TYR A 289 -17.06 9.86 -1.05
N ARG A 290 -16.75 10.83 -0.20
CA ARG A 290 -16.20 12.11 -0.63
C ARG A 290 -14.69 12.12 -0.44
N VAL A 291 -13.99 12.66 -1.43
CA VAL A 291 -12.57 12.91 -1.34
C VAL A 291 -12.36 14.42 -1.36
N LEU A 292 -11.64 14.94 -0.37
CA LEU A 292 -11.25 16.36 -0.30
C LEU A 292 -9.74 16.49 -0.46
N PRO A 293 -9.24 17.56 -1.07
CA PRO A 293 -7.81 17.85 -1.01
C PRO A 293 -7.39 18.06 0.45
N VAL A 294 -6.17 17.65 0.82
CA VAL A 294 -5.67 17.76 2.20
C VAL A 294 -5.72 19.19 2.75
N SER A 295 -5.62 20.21 1.90
CA SER A 295 -5.77 21.62 2.30
C SER A 295 -7.14 21.96 2.90
N GLU A 296 -8.15 21.12 2.67
CA GLU A 296 -9.50 21.24 3.20
C GLU A 296 -9.76 20.31 4.40
N TYR A 297 -8.72 19.79 5.08
CA TYR A 297 -8.85 18.83 6.18
C TYR A 297 -9.82 19.27 7.29
N LYS A 298 -9.99 20.57 7.54
CA LYS A 298 -10.95 21.09 8.53
C LYS A 298 -12.41 20.76 8.19
N LYS A 299 -12.69 20.42 6.93
CA LYS A 299 -14.01 19.97 6.46
C LYS A 299 -14.23 18.47 6.66
N LEU A 300 -13.19 17.73 7.04
CA LEU A 300 -13.32 16.32 7.40
C LEU A 300 -14.30 16.21 8.58
N TYR A 301 -15.36 15.44 8.40
CA TYR A 301 -16.41 15.20 9.39
C TYR A 301 -17.15 16.46 9.88
N CYS A 302 -17.27 17.51 9.05
CA CYS A 302 -18.01 18.73 9.40
C CYS A 302 -19.47 18.46 9.80
N LYS A 303 -19.89 19.01 10.94
CA LYS A 303 -21.24 18.87 11.51
C LYS A 303 -22.29 19.57 10.63
N GLY A 304 -23.31 18.84 10.17
CA GLY A 304 -24.45 19.37 9.42
C GLY A 304 -24.42 19.15 7.90
N GLU A 305 -23.33 18.68 7.31
CA GLU A 305 -23.34 18.07 5.97
C GLU A 305 -23.54 16.56 6.13
N ASN A 306 -24.36 15.94 5.27
CA ASN A 306 -24.75 14.51 5.29
C ASN A 306 -23.77 13.63 6.08
N GLU A 307 -24.07 13.42 7.38
CA GLU A 307 -23.24 12.68 8.35
C GLU A 307 -23.08 11.19 7.98
N LYS A 308 -23.51 10.79 6.78
CA LYS A 308 -23.60 9.42 6.26
C LYS A 308 -22.53 9.09 5.23
N VAL A 309 -21.61 10.01 4.92
CA VAL A 309 -20.58 9.81 3.88
C VAL A 309 -19.20 9.91 4.52
N ALA A 310 -18.44 8.81 4.53
CA ALA A 310 -17.04 8.88 4.95
C ALA A 310 -16.28 9.83 4.03
N ILE A 311 -15.42 10.65 4.63
CA ILE A 311 -14.57 11.59 3.90
C ILE A 311 -13.14 11.07 3.97
N LEU A 312 -12.52 10.95 2.80
CA LEU A 312 -11.10 10.68 2.64
C LEU A 312 -10.42 11.97 2.20
N LEU A 313 -9.14 12.10 2.50
CA LEU A 313 -8.32 13.17 1.95
C LEU A 313 -7.56 12.67 0.72
N SER A 314 -7.12 13.58 -0.14
CA SER A 314 -6.20 13.27 -1.23
C SER A 314 -5.05 14.26 -1.29
N VAL A 315 -3.92 13.75 -1.79
CA VAL A 315 -2.70 14.51 -2.05
C VAL A 315 -2.09 14.07 -3.37
N ASN A 316 -1.37 14.96 -4.05
CA ASN A 316 -0.58 14.58 -5.22
C ASN A 316 0.85 14.20 -4.88
N ASN A 317 1.32 14.65 -3.72
CA ASN A 317 2.67 14.48 -3.21
C ASN A 317 2.65 14.61 -1.67
N PHE A 318 3.68 14.12 -0.99
CA PHE A 318 3.82 14.22 0.46
C PHE A 318 4.00 15.65 0.98
N LYS A 319 4.55 16.56 0.17
CA LYS A 319 4.73 17.96 0.55
C LYS A 319 3.40 18.66 0.85
N GLU A 320 2.33 18.33 0.13
CA GLU A 320 0.98 18.83 0.43
C GLU A 320 0.53 18.49 1.86
N ILE A 321 0.93 17.34 2.41
CA ILE A 321 0.63 16.97 3.80
C ILE A 321 1.36 17.91 4.77
N ILE A 322 2.64 18.15 4.54
CA ILE A 322 3.47 19.03 5.38
C ILE A 322 2.91 20.46 5.33
N ASP A 323 2.69 20.97 4.12
CA ASP A 323 2.29 22.36 3.87
C ASP A 323 0.85 22.63 4.37
N SER A 324 0.00 21.60 4.47
CA SER A 324 -1.36 21.75 5.01
C SER A 324 -1.39 22.12 6.50
N GLY A 325 -0.35 21.78 7.26
CA GLY A 325 -0.34 21.91 8.71
C GLY A 325 -1.31 20.98 9.45
N MET A 326 -1.97 20.06 8.75
CA MET A 326 -3.04 19.21 9.27
C MET A 326 -2.61 18.40 10.50
N LEU A 327 -1.41 17.82 10.45
CA LEU A 327 -0.90 16.96 11.52
C LEU A 327 -0.34 17.75 12.72
N GLN A 328 -0.29 19.08 12.61
CA GLN A 328 0.18 20.01 13.64
C GLN A 328 -0.96 20.87 14.21
N ASP A 329 -2.17 20.78 13.66
CA ASP A 329 -3.33 21.53 14.12
C ASP A 329 -3.87 20.93 15.43
N GLU A 330 -3.46 21.51 16.56
CA GLU A 330 -3.89 21.09 17.90
C GLU A 330 -5.38 21.40 18.18
N GLU A 331 -6.01 22.28 17.41
CA GLU A 331 -7.43 22.63 17.56
C GLU A 331 -8.35 21.65 16.82
N TRP A 332 -7.79 20.83 15.92
CA TRP A 332 -8.53 19.89 15.10
C TRP A 332 -8.43 18.45 15.64
N ASP A 333 -9.57 17.91 16.09
CA ASP A 333 -9.65 16.52 16.56
C ASP A 333 -10.48 15.62 15.63
N PRO A 334 -9.84 14.93 14.67
CA PRO A 334 -10.53 14.03 13.76
C PRO A 334 -11.01 12.73 14.42
N THR A 335 -10.46 12.30 15.57
CA THR A 335 -10.94 11.07 16.22
C THR A 335 -12.35 11.24 16.78
N ALA A 336 -12.62 12.33 17.51
CA ALA A 336 -13.95 12.59 18.05
C ALA A 336 -14.99 12.75 16.94
N ALA A 337 -14.57 13.39 15.84
CA ALA A 337 -15.43 13.58 14.68
C ALA A 337 -15.73 12.26 13.96
N LYS A 338 -14.72 11.37 13.83
CA LYS A 338 -14.89 10.03 13.27
C LYS A 338 -15.73 9.11 14.16
N GLU A 339 -15.59 9.20 15.48
CA GLU A 339 -16.43 8.46 16.43
C GLU A 339 -17.90 8.90 16.35
N ALA A 340 -18.14 10.22 16.30
CA ALA A 340 -19.48 10.77 16.10
C ALA A 340 -20.10 10.31 14.77
N TRP A 341 -19.29 10.29 13.70
CA TRP A 341 -19.69 9.78 12.40
C TRP A 341 -20.05 8.28 12.43
N LYS A 342 -19.19 7.43 13.00
CA LYS A 342 -19.48 5.99 13.17
C LYS A 342 -20.74 5.73 13.99
N LYS A 343 -20.99 6.56 15.01
CA LYS A 343 -22.20 6.46 15.82
C LYS A 343 -23.45 6.79 15.01
N ALA A 344 -23.43 7.88 14.24
CA ALA A 344 -24.51 8.25 13.34
C ALA A 344 -24.79 7.18 12.27
N GLU A 345 -23.77 6.45 11.81
CA GLU A 345 -23.93 5.31 10.92
C GLU A 345 -24.59 4.08 11.57
N SER A 346 -24.45 3.89 12.89
CA SER A 346 -24.93 2.70 13.61
C SER A 346 -26.35 2.81 14.18
N GLU A 347 -26.93 4.01 14.18
CA GLU A 347 -28.27 4.31 14.73
C GLU A 347 -29.39 4.20 13.68
N ASP A 348 -29.06 3.84 12.44
CA ASP A 348 -29.97 3.48 11.33
C ASP A 348 -29.87 1.96 11.00
#